data_AF-A0A7Y7WLY4-F1
#
_entry.id   AF-A0A7Y7WLY4-F1
#
_cell.length_a   1.000
_cell.length_b   1.000
_cell.length_c   1.000
_cell.angle_alpha   90.00
_cell.angle_beta   90.00
_cell.angle_gamma   90.00
#
_symmetry.space_group_name_H-M   'P 1'
#
loop_
_entity.id
_entity.type
_entity.pdbx_description
1 polymer ?
#
loop_
_entity_poly.entity_id
_entity_poly.type
_entity_poly.pdbx_seq_one_letter_code
_entity_poly.pdbx_strand_id
1 'polypeptide(L)'
;MNERVLNIPGDSERPVALQLTILTPNGPGPFPLVVMNHGSDGKKKPKDNPRYHLTFSAYYFLSRGYAVALPMMRGFAGSGGQPEHHGCDFIATGLSNAQDIRAVIQYMTAQSYIDGRRIVVAGQSFGGFNTLALGTLNIPNVKGLINFAGGLKESDCATSEQSMAVAAAYNGAHTSIPSIWFYGSNDKVFSEPTWRTVYERYTAAGGAAELVAYGDFMDDSHNLLGFPEGLAIWGAKVDAFLAKLGLPHQPLHPEYLPVPAPPPTRYAAIEDIGAVPLTNDLDRQKYREFLTQSMPRAFLIGENGGVASMHGGFDPLGAGLRACKNKGATCYPYAVDNEVVWVKRLPTQVPPPTHFAALNDANAVPYINDQGRQTYQQFLTKQLPRAFLIAGDGTAASMQGGFDPLGRGLAECKKVGKNCRPYAVDNDVVWVKPAQTPPPTHFATLEDTTAIPYLSTTARDGYRKFLALKKPRAFTIAPDGGWSASAGGHEPLQTALDECAKAHRDCRPYAVDDEVVWSKR
;
A
#
# COMPACT_ATOMS: atom_id res chain seq x y z
N MET A 1 3.51 1.56 -17.38
CA MET A 1 4.83 1.57 -18.02
C MET A 1 4.87 0.51 -19.10
N ASN A 2 5.57 0.81 -20.19
CA ASN A 2 5.79 -0.14 -21.29
C ASN A 2 7.28 -0.46 -21.37
N GLU A 3 7.62 -1.74 -21.25
CA GLU A 3 8.99 -2.25 -21.37
C GLU A 3 9.18 -2.93 -22.73
N ARG A 4 10.32 -2.65 -23.38
CA ARG A 4 10.79 -3.40 -24.55
C ARG A 4 12.27 -3.73 -24.38
N VAL A 5 12.68 -4.88 -24.89
CA VAL A 5 14.08 -5.28 -25.01
C VAL A 5 14.45 -5.29 -26.49
N LEU A 6 15.49 -4.57 -26.84
CA LEU A 6 15.96 -4.36 -28.21
C LEU A 6 17.39 -4.86 -28.34
N ASN A 7 17.77 -5.26 -29.55
CA ASN A 7 19.17 -5.37 -29.96
C ASN A 7 19.44 -4.25 -30.95
N ILE A 8 20.36 -3.36 -30.61
CA ILE A 8 20.67 -2.17 -31.41
C ILE A 8 22.13 -2.18 -31.87
N PRO A 9 22.48 -1.51 -32.97
CA PRO A 9 23.88 -1.31 -33.33
C PRO A 9 24.63 -0.50 -32.25
N GLY A 10 25.81 -0.97 -31.85
CA GLY A 10 26.76 -0.21 -31.05
C GLY A 10 27.63 0.71 -31.90
N ASP A 11 28.83 1.02 -31.40
CA ASP A 11 29.82 1.83 -32.13
C ASP A 11 30.03 1.32 -33.57
N SER A 12 29.83 2.19 -34.56
CA SER A 12 29.99 1.89 -35.99
C SER A 12 31.40 1.53 -36.40
N GLU A 13 32.41 2.06 -35.69
CA GLU A 13 33.82 1.76 -35.96
C GLU A 13 34.23 0.41 -35.35
N ARG A 14 33.47 -0.08 -34.36
CA ARG A 14 33.66 -1.38 -33.72
C ARG A 14 32.33 -2.12 -33.62
N PRO A 15 31.77 -2.58 -34.75
CA PRO A 15 30.40 -3.06 -34.84
C PRO A 15 30.11 -4.17 -33.84
N VAL A 16 29.04 -3.97 -33.08
CA VAL A 16 28.52 -4.94 -32.12
C VAL A 16 27.01 -4.74 -31.96
N ALA A 17 26.28 -5.79 -31.57
CA ALA A 17 24.90 -5.65 -31.14
C ALA A 17 24.86 -5.38 -29.63
N LEU A 18 24.25 -4.27 -29.21
CA LEU A 18 24.02 -3.94 -27.81
C LEU A 18 22.60 -4.33 -27.41
N GLN A 19 22.45 -5.09 -26.34
CA GLN A 19 21.17 -5.33 -25.70
C GLN A 19 20.74 -4.07 -24.95
N LEU A 20 19.55 -3.57 -25.25
CA LEU A 20 18.98 -2.36 -24.66
C LEU A 20 17.60 -2.65 -24.08
N THR A 21 17.40 -2.32 -22.80
CA THR A 21 16.06 -2.16 -22.24
C THR A 21 15.58 -0.74 -22.47
N ILE A 22 14.37 -0.56 -22.96
CA ILE A 22 13.70 0.75 -22.97
C ILE A 22 12.41 0.69 -22.17
N LEU A 23 12.30 1.57 -21.17
CA LEU A 23 11.09 1.79 -20.40
C LEU A 23 10.47 3.12 -20.81
N THR A 24 9.16 3.15 -20.99
CA THR A 24 8.41 4.39 -21.27
C THR A 24 7.23 4.54 -20.30
N PRO A 25 6.90 5.77 -19.88
CA PRO A 25 5.69 6.03 -19.15
C PRO A 25 4.48 5.84 -20.07
N ASN A 26 3.28 5.80 -19.49
CA ASN A 26 2.06 5.74 -20.27
C ASN A 26 1.80 7.13 -20.87
N GLY A 27 1.49 7.20 -22.17
CA GLY A 27 1.20 8.47 -22.84
C GLY A 27 1.69 8.48 -24.29
N PRO A 28 1.39 9.55 -25.04
CA PRO A 28 1.71 9.62 -26.46
C PRO A 28 3.18 9.95 -26.77
N GLY A 29 3.96 10.45 -25.80
CA GLY A 29 5.28 11.01 -26.05
C GLY A 29 5.21 12.32 -26.89
N PRO A 30 6.32 12.76 -27.52
CA PRO A 30 7.66 12.20 -27.40
C PRO A 30 8.26 12.44 -26.01
N PHE A 31 8.97 11.46 -25.48
CA PHE A 31 9.50 11.50 -24.11
C PHE A 31 10.94 12.04 -24.10
N PRO A 32 11.33 12.92 -23.14
CA PRO A 32 12.73 13.19 -22.90
C PRO A 32 13.47 11.88 -22.56
N LEU A 33 14.75 11.81 -22.87
CA LEU A 33 15.53 10.57 -22.76
C LEU A 33 16.47 10.65 -21.55
N VAL A 34 16.49 9.57 -20.75
CA VAL A 34 17.63 9.27 -19.90
C VAL A 34 18.29 7.98 -20.37
N VAL A 35 19.62 8.00 -20.50
CA VAL A 35 20.44 6.79 -20.68
C VAL A 35 21.09 6.49 -19.34
N MET A 36 20.76 5.35 -18.73
CA MET A 36 21.28 4.94 -17.44
C MET A 36 22.20 3.73 -17.63
N ASN A 37 23.49 3.93 -17.37
CA ASN A 37 24.55 2.94 -17.56
C ASN A 37 24.74 2.08 -16.30
N HIS A 38 24.82 0.77 -16.49
CA HIS A 38 24.99 -0.20 -15.40
C HIS A 38 26.41 -0.20 -14.81
N GLY A 39 26.52 -0.62 -13.55
CA GLY A 39 27.79 -0.95 -12.91
C GLY A 39 28.31 -2.35 -13.28
N SER A 40 29.46 -2.72 -12.73
CA SER A 40 30.02 -4.08 -12.82
C SER A 40 30.44 -4.52 -11.43
N ASP A 41 30.00 -5.70 -10.98
CA ASP A 41 30.34 -6.20 -9.65
C ASP A 41 31.62 -7.05 -9.62
N GLY A 42 32.16 -7.40 -10.79
CA GLY A 42 33.34 -8.26 -10.94
C GLY A 42 33.18 -9.70 -10.43
N LYS A 43 32.01 -10.08 -9.89
CA LYS A 43 31.75 -11.40 -9.29
C LYS A 43 31.35 -12.42 -10.35
N LYS A 44 30.71 -11.95 -11.42
CA LYS A 44 30.30 -12.76 -12.57
C LYS A 44 31.09 -12.37 -13.80
N LYS A 45 31.28 -13.33 -14.71
CA LYS A 45 31.78 -12.98 -16.05
C LYS A 45 30.81 -11.99 -16.69
N PRO A 46 31.28 -10.98 -17.43
CA PRO A 46 30.45 -9.95 -18.06
C PRO A 46 29.19 -10.49 -18.74
N LYS A 47 29.32 -11.51 -19.59
CA LYS A 47 28.21 -12.19 -20.30
C LYS A 47 27.18 -12.88 -19.41
N ASP A 48 27.55 -13.26 -18.19
CA ASP A 48 26.70 -13.99 -17.24
C ASP A 48 25.97 -13.02 -16.29
N ASN A 49 26.19 -11.71 -16.44
CA ASN A 49 25.41 -10.71 -15.72
C ASN A 49 23.96 -10.70 -16.22
N PRO A 50 22.98 -10.49 -15.33
CA PRO A 50 21.61 -10.24 -15.77
C PRO A 50 21.54 -8.92 -16.55
N ARG A 51 20.55 -8.83 -17.46
CA ARG A 51 20.21 -7.56 -18.12
C ARG A 51 19.93 -6.49 -17.07
N TYR A 52 20.34 -5.26 -17.35
CA TYR A 52 20.03 -4.11 -16.52
C TYR A 52 18.55 -3.73 -16.66
N HIS A 53 17.78 -3.90 -15.59
CA HIS A 53 16.34 -3.67 -15.58
C HIS A 53 15.85 -3.17 -14.20
N LEU A 54 14.79 -2.37 -14.20
CA LEU A 54 13.96 -2.00 -13.04
C LEU A 54 14.73 -1.52 -11.78
N THR A 55 15.48 -0.42 -11.89
CA THR A 55 16.14 0.23 -10.75
C THR A 55 15.32 1.35 -10.12
N PHE A 56 15.66 1.77 -8.90
CA PHE A 56 15.08 2.96 -8.26
C PHE A 56 15.23 4.22 -9.13
N SER A 57 16.40 4.36 -9.78
CA SER A 57 16.65 5.46 -10.72
C SER A 57 15.74 5.42 -11.95
N ALA A 58 15.44 4.23 -12.50
CA ALA A 58 14.52 4.10 -13.63
C ALA A 58 13.10 4.57 -13.26
N TYR A 59 12.58 4.14 -12.11
CA TYR A 59 11.28 4.58 -11.61
C TYR A 59 11.21 6.08 -11.33
N TYR A 60 12.28 6.66 -10.78
CA TYR A 60 12.40 8.10 -10.60
C TYR A 60 12.25 8.87 -11.92
N PHE A 61 12.96 8.46 -12.98
CA PHE A 61 12.89 9.13 -14.27
C PHE A 61 11.56 8.88 -14.98
N LEU A 62 11.00 7.67 -14.91
CA LEU A 62 9.66 7.36 -15.41
C LEU A 62 8.61 8.26 -14.76
N SER A 63 8.70 8.49 -13.44
CA SER A 63 7.78 9.38 -12.72
C SER A 63 7.82 10.83 -13.20
N ARG A 64 8.91 11.26 -13.86
CA ARG A 64 9.10 12.60 -14.42
C ARG A 64 8.84 12.66 -15.93
N GLY A 65 8.32 11.58 -16.50
CA GLY A 65 7.94 11.50 -17.91
C GLY A 65 9.06 11.12 -18.87
N TYR A 66 10.22 10.66 -18.38
CA TYR A 66 11.32 10.24 -19.24
C TYR A 66 11.13 8.83 -19.78
N ALA A 67 11.56 8.62 -21.03
CA ALA A 67 11.94 7.31 -21.50
C ALA A 67 13.32 6.95 -20.91
N VAL A 68 13.44 5.74 -20.38
CA VAL A 68 14.65 5.25 -19.70
C VAL A 68 15.29 4.15 -20.54
N ALA A 69 16.41 4.47 -21.18
CA ALA A 69 17.27 3.54 -21.88
C ALA A 69 18.30 2.95 -20.91
N LEU A 70 18.31 1.63 -20.76
CA LEU A 70 19.23 0.87 -19.91
C LEU A 70 20.06 -0.05 -20.82
N PRO A 71 21.11 0.47 -21.48
CA PRO A 71 21.96 -0.35 -22.34
C PRO A 71 22.80 -1.31 -21.49
N MET A 72 23.01 -2.52 -21.99
CA MET A 72 24.10 -3.38 -21.55
C MET A 72 25.34 -3.04 -22.39
N MET A 73 26.43 -2.69 -21.71
CA MET A 73 27.70 -2.42 -22.37
C MET A 73 28.17 -3.65 -23.15
N ARG A 74 28.99 -3.43 -24.18
CA ARG A 74 29.65 -4.47 -24.97
C ARG A 74 30.22 -5.59 -24.08
N GLY A 75 29.93 -6.83 -24.45
CA GLY A 75 30.36 -8.03 -23.73
C GLY A 75 29.56 -8.36 -22.46
N PHE A 76 28.61 -7.52 -22.04
CA PHE A 76 27.75 -7.79 -20.89
C PHE A 76 26.39 -8.35 -21.28
N ALA A 77 25.89 -9.30 -20.47
CA ALA A 77 24.59 -9.94 -20.66
C ALA A 77 24.36 -10.36 -22.13
N GLY A 78 23.29 -9.87 -22.77
CA GLY A 78 22.98 -10.16 -24.18
C GLY A 78 23.72 -9.32 -25.21
N SER A 79 24.58 -8.37 -24.82
CA SER A 79 25.39 -7.60 -25.76
C SER A 79 26.53 -8.43 -26.32
N GLY A 80 26.78 -8.32 -27.61
CA GLY A 80 27.90 -8.99 -28.28
C GLY A 80 29.26 -8.41 -27.90
N GLY A 81 30.32 -8.97 -28.52
CA GLY A 81 31.70 -8.50 -28.30
C GLY A 81 32.28 -8.93 -26.95
N GLN A 82 33.31 -8.21 -26.50
CA GLN A 82 33.95 -8.36 -25.18
C GLN A 82 34.11 -6.96 -24.57
N PRO A 83 34.16 -6.81 -23.24
CA PRO A 83 34.45 -5.53 -22.64
C PRO A 83 35.85 -5.05 -23.06
N GLU A 84 35.99 -3.74 -23.27
CA GLU A 84 37.28 -3.17 -23.65
C GLU A 84 38.13 -2.85 -22.42
N HIS A 85 39.39 -3.24 -22.52
CA HIS A 85 40.39 -3.03 -21.48
C HIS A 85 41.65 -2.46 -22.12
N HIS A 86 42.15 -1.34 -21.60
CA HIS A 86 43.40 -0.70 -22.01
C HIS A 86 44.40 -0.63 -20.84
N GLY A 87 44.35 -1.62 -19.94
CA GLY A 87 45.14 -1.65 -18.71
C GLY A 87 44.92 -0.38 -17.88
N CYS A 88 46.00 0.31 -17.54
CA CYS A 88 45.94 1.56 -16.78
C CYS A 88 45.55 2.82 -17.58
N ASP A 89 45.32 2.71 -18.90
CA ASP A 89 44.81 3.84 -19.69
C ASP A 89 43.29 3.95 -19.58
N PHE A 90 42.83 4.53 -18.47
CA PHE A 90 41.41 4.72 -18.20
C PHE A 90 40.79 5.75 -19.14
N ILE A 91 41.57 6.65 -19.76
CA ILE A 91 41.05 7.57 -20.77
C ILE A 91 40.63 6.78 -22.01
N ALA A 92 41.51 5.93 -22.54
CA ALA A 92 41.20 5.08 -23.70
C ALA A 92 40.03 4.13 -23.43
N THR A 93 39.98 3.50 -22.25
CA THR A 93 38.86 2.65 -21.84
C THR A 93 37.55 3.44 -21.78
N GLY A 94 37.54 4.60 -21.11
CA GLY A 94 36.36 5.46 -20.99
C GLY A 94 35.85 5.94 -22.34
N LEU A 95 36.73 6.40 -23.23
CA LEU A 95 36.37 6.87 -24.57
C LEU A 95 35.81 5.73 -25.43
N SER A 96 36.39 4.53 -25.34
CA SER A 96 35.87 3.34 -26.05
C SER A 96 34.44 3.00 -25.61
N ASN A 97 34.16 3.05 -24.30
CA ASN A 97 32.82 2.82 -23.76
C ASN A 97 31.85 3.96 -24.13
N ALA A 98 32.33 5.20 -24.14
CA ALA A 98 31.55 6.37 -24.54
C ALA A 98 31.01 6.28 -25.97
N GLN A 99 31.75 5.65 -26.90
CA GLN A 99 31.24 5.47 -28.27
C GLN A 99 30.03 4.54 -28.36
N ASP A 100 29.98 3.49 -27.55
CA ASP A 100 28.80 2.61 -27.48
C ASP A 100 27.59 3.36 -26.89
N ILE A 101 27.81 4.17 -25.85
CA ILE A 101 26.74 5.00 -25.27
C ILE A 101 26.27 6.07 -26.27
N ARG A 102 27.16 6.66 -27.07
CA ARG A 102 26.81 7.56 -28.18
C ARG A 102 25.90 6.85 -29.19
N ALA A 103 26.20 5.62 -29.57
CA ALA A 103 25.39 4.83 -30.49
C ALA A 103 23.98 4.57 -29.92
N VAL A 104 23.86 4.29 -28.62
CA VAL A 104 22.57 4.18 -27.92
C VAL A 104 21.77 5.49 -28.05
N ILE A 105 22.39 6.64 -27.79
CA ILE A 105 21.73 7.95 -27.91
C ILE A 105 21.26 8.20 -29.35
N GLN A 106 22.12 7.94 -30.34
CA GLN A 106 21.79 8.11 -31.76
C GLN A 106 20.61 7.22 -32.17
N TYR A 107 20.63 5.95 -31.78
CA TYR A 107 19.53 5.02 -32.06
C TYR A 107 18.21 5.49 -31.44
N MET A 108 18.25 5.90 -30.17
CA MET A 108 17.05 6.32 -29.44
C MET A 108 16.48 7.63 -29.97
N THR A 109 17.33 8.60 -30.31
CA THR A 109 16.88 9.90 -30.85
C THR A 109 16.32 9.83 -32.26
N ALA A 110 16.59 8.74 -33.00
CA ALA A 110 15.94 8.45 -34.28
C ALA A 110 14.50 7.94 -34.13
N GLN A 111 14.06 7.58 -32.92
CA GLN A 111 12.71 7.08 -32.69
C GLN A 111 11.72 8.23 -32.51
N SER A 112 10.59 8.19 -33.21
CA SER A 112 9.57 9.26 -33.19
C SER A 112 8.95 9.53 -31.81
N TYR A 113 9.01 8.55 -30.90
CA TYR A 113 8.50 8.68 -29.53
C TYR A 113 9.53 9.24 -28.54
N ILE A 114 10.72 9.65 -28.98
CA ILE A 114 11.78 10.25 -28.15
C ILE A 114 11.99 11.72 -28.53
N ASP A 115 12.05 12.59 -27.52
CA ASP A 115 12.45 13.99 -27.69
C ASP A 115 13.97 14.12 -27.52
N GLY A 116 14.69 14.04 -28.64
CA GLY A 116 16.14 14.15 -28.68
C GLY A 116 16.72 15.52 -28.30
N ARG A 117 15.90 16.50 -27.90
CA ARG A 117 16.37 17.81 -27.42
C ARG A 117 16.62 17.84 -25.91
N ARG A 118 16.14 16.84 -25.18
CA ARG A 118 16.16 16.76 -23.72
C ARG A 118 16.74 15.41 -23.29
N ILE A 119 18.07 15.34 -23.22
CA ILE A 119 18.80 14.11 -22.92
C ILE A 119 19.61 14.27 -21.62
N VAL A 120 19.53 13.27 -20.76
CA VAL A 120 20.36 13.11 -19.56
C VAL A 120 21.09 11.79 -19.66
N VAL A 121 22.34 11.74 -19.21
CA VAL A 121 23.08 10.49 -19.09
C VAL A 121 23.46 10.29 -17.64
N ALA A 122 23.20 9.10 -17.12
CA ALA A 122 23.41 8.75 -15.74
C ALA A 122 24.09 7.38 -15.65
N GLY A 123 24.72 7.09 -14.53
CA GLY A 123 25.27 5.77 -14.29
C GLY A 123 25.77 5.56 -12.88
N GLN A 124 25.94 4.30 -12.51
CA GLN A 124 26.50 3.90 -11.21
C GLN A 124 27.80 3.13 -11.39
N SER A 125 28.79 3.35 -10.51
CA SER A 125 30.03 2.56 -10.50
C SER A 125 30.74 2.64 -11.87
N PHE A 126 31.04 1.51 -12.50
CA PHE A 126 31.53 1.45 -13.88
C PHE A 126 30.72 2.32 -14.86
N GLY A 127 29.38 2.31 -14.75
CA GLY A 127 28.49 3.13 -15.55
C GLY A 127 28.59 4.63 -15.25
N GLY A 128 28.89 4.99 -14.00
CA GLY A 128 29.14 6.39 -13.60
C GLY A 128 30.44 6.93 -14.21
N PHE A 129 31.50 6.11 -14.19
CA PHE A 129 32.75 6.42 -14.89
C PHE A 129 32.54 6.62 -16.40
N ASN A 130 31.86 5.69 -17.06
CA ASN A 130 31.56 5.80 -18.49
C ASN A 130 30.65 6.99 -18.82
N THR A 131 29.77 7.39 -17.90
CA THR A 131 28.93 8.59 -18.04
C THR A 131 29.78 9.87 -18.07
N LEU A 132 30.80 9.97 -17.23
CA LEU A 132 31.72 11.11 -17.25
C LEU A 132 32.59 11.12 -18.51
N ALA A 133 33.06 9.94 -18.95
CA ALA A 133 33.83 9.82 -20.19
C ALA A 133 33.01 10.23 -21.42
N LEU A 134 31.71 9.89 -21.47
CA LEU A 134 30.80 10.37 -22.50
C LEU A 134 30.72 11.90 -22.55
N GLY A 135 30.81 12.56 -21.40
CA GLY A 135 30.80 14.03 -21.30
C GLY A 135 31.81 14.70 -22.22
N THR A 136 32.97 14.08 -22.44
CA THR A 136 34.03 14.59 -23.33
C THR A 136 33.62 14.65 -24.80
N LEU A 137 32.64 13.85 -25.21
CA LEU A 137 32.16 13.83 -26.60
C LEU A 137 31.24 15.02 -26.91
N ASN A 138 30.79 15.77 -25.90
CA ASN A 138 29.93 16.95 -26.04
C ASN A 138 28.75 16.74 -27.00
N ILE A 139 28.08 15.59 -26.87
CA ILE A 139 26.98 15.19 -27.76
C ILE A 139 25.87 16.26 -27.70
N PRO A 140 25.40 16.78 -28.85
CA PRO A 140 24.33 17.76 -28.87
C PRO A 140 23.11 17.31 -28.06
N ASN A 141 22.52 18.25 -27.32
CA ASN A 141 21.32 18.05 -26.49
C ASN A 141 21.46 17.11 -25.29
N VAL A 142 22.64 16.54 -25.01
CA VAL A 142 22.95 16.01 -23.69
C VAL A 142 23.16 17.20 -22.75
N LYS A 143 22.21 17.39 -21.83
CA LYS A 143 22.14 18.60 -21.00
C LYS A 143 22.80 18.42 -19.64
N GLY A 144 22.91 17.19 -19.14
CA GLY A 144 23.47 16.91 -17.82
C GLY A 144 23.94 15.48 -17.65
N LEU A 145 24.94 15.32 -16.79
CA LEU A 145 25.51 14.03 -16.38
C LEU A 145 25.23 13.75 -14.91
N ILE A 146 24.81 12.53 -14.57
CA ILE A 146 24.54 12.13 -13.18
C ILE A 146 25.41 10.93 -12.83
N ASN A 147 26.33 11.14 -11.89
CA ASN A 147 27.33 10.17 -11.50
C ASN A 147 27.06 9.64 -10.09
N PHE A 148 26.69 8.36 -9.98
CA PHE A 148 26.51 7.69 -8.68
C PHE A 148 27.70 6.77 -8.38
N ALA A 149 28.51 7.11 -7.38
CA ALA A 149 29.65 6.30 -6.96
C ALA A 149 30.55 5.84 -8.14
N GLY A 150 30.74 6.69 -9.14
CA GLY A 150 31.40 6.30 -10.40
C GLY A 150 32.90 6.09 -10.24
N GLY A 151 33.39 5.05 -10.87
CA GLY A 151 34.82 4.74 -10.89
C GLY A 151 35.10 3.51 -11.76
N LEU A 152 36.38 3.26 -11.98
CA LEU A 152 36.87 2.10 -12.70
C LEU A 152 38.00 1.46 -11.89
N LYS A 153 37.98 0.14 -11.80
CA LYS A 153 39.06 -0.64 -11.19
C LYS A 153 39.30 -1.85 -12.08
N GLU A 154 40.50 -1.94 -12.61
CA GLU A 154 40.89 -3.01 -13.52
C GLU A 154 41.90 -3.92 -12.82
N SER A 155 41.72 -5.23 -12.95
CA SER A 155 42.57 -6.21 -12.26
C SER A 155 44.02 -6.19 -12.75
N ASP A 156 44.24 -5.78 -14.00
CA ASP A 156 45.55 -5.65 -14.62
C ASP A 156 46.16 -4.25 -14.48
N CYS A 157 45.50 -3.34 -13.74
CA CYS A 157 46.04 -2.01 -13.44
C CYS A 157 46.42 -1.84 -11.96
N ALA A 158 47.73 -1.93 -11.68
CA ALA A 158 48.31 -1.76 -10.35
C ALA A 158 48.10 -0.33 -9.77
N THR A 159 47.87 0.67 -10.63
CA THR A 159 47.72 2.09 -10.25
C THR A 159 46.32 2.62 -10.56
N SER A 160 45.29 1.79 -10.36
CA SER A 160 43.90 2.12 -10.73
C SER A 160 43.44 3.47 -10.16
N GLU A 161 43.80 3.82 -8.93
CA GLU A 161 43.40 5.11 -8.32
C GLU A 161 44.04 6.31 -9.01
N GLN A 162 45.33 6.23 -9.34
CA GLN A 162 46.03 7.26 -10.09
C GLN A 162 45.46 7.39 -11.51
N SER A 163 45.19 6.26 -12.18
CA SER A 163 44.55 6.23 -13.49
C SER A 163 43.16 6.86 -13.49
N MET A 164 42.36 6.62 -12.45
CA MET A 164 41.07 7.31 -12.27
C MET A 164 41.24 8.82 -12.12
N ALA A 165 42.20 9.27 -11.30
CA ALA A 165 42.48 10.68 -11.09
C ALA A 165 42.93 11.39 -12.40
N VAL A 166 43.76 10.73 -13.21
CA VAL A 166 44.19 11.20 -14.54
C VAL A 166 43.01 11.27 -15.51
N ALA A 167 42.20 10.21 -15.59
CA ALA A 167 41.01 10.18 -16.43
C ALA A 167 39.98 11.24 -16.01
N ALA A 168 39.84 11.50 -14.72
CA ALA A 168 38.95 12.55 -14.22
C ALA A 168 39.41 13.95 -14.62
N ALA A 169 40.71 14.26 -14.50
CA ALA A 169 41.27 15.52 -15.01
C ALA A 169 41.04 15.67 -16.51
N TYR A 170 41.30 14.61 -17.30
CA TYR A 170 41.01 14.62 -18.74
C TYR A 170 39.54 14.90 -19.02
N ASN A 171 38.63 14.17 -18.35
CA ASN A 171 37.19 14.34 -18.54
C ASN A 171 36.73 15.77 -18.22
N GLY A 172 37.22 16.34 -17.11
CA GLY A 172 36.90 17.70 -16.69
C GLY A 172 37.40 18.76 -17.68
N ALA A 173 38.59 18.57 -18.26
CA ALA A 173 39.15 19.49 -19.26
C ALA A 173 38.42 19.47 -20.62
N HIS A 174 37.71 18.37 -20.95
CA HIS A 174 37.14 18.17 -22.28
C HIS A 174 35.60 18.19 -22.30
N THR A 175 34.93 18.25 -21.15
CA THR A 175 33.47 18.34 -21.07
C THR A 175 33.00 19.79 -20.95
N SER A 176 31.92 20.12 -21.65
CA SER A 176 31.14 21.35 -21.43
C SER A 176 29.81 21.07 -20.74
N ILE A 177 29.52 19.80 -20.45
CA ILE A 177 28.25 19.35 -19.89
C ILE A 177 28.34 19.37 -18.36
N PRO A 178 27.43 20.07 -17.66
CA PRO A 178 27.41 20.09 -16.20
C PRO A 178 27.04 18.72 -15.63
N SER A 179 27.51 18.44 -14.42
CA SER A 179 27.29 17.16 -13.75
C SER A 179 26.92 17.29 -12.28
N ILE A 180 26.29 16.25 -11.73
CA ILE A 180 26.04 16.08 -10.29
C ILE A 180 26.52 14.69 -9.85
N TRP A 181 27.24 14.64 -8.74
CA TRP A 181 28.00 13.49 -8.27
C TRP A 181 27.54 13.09 -6.87
N PHE A 182 27.31 11.80 -6.64
CA PHE A 182 26.86 11.26 -5.35
C PHE A 182 27.88 10.25 -4.84
N TYR A 183 28.48 10.52 -3.68
CA TYR A 183 29.47 9.65 -3.04
C TYR A 183 29.28 9.61 -1.52
N GLY A 184 29.48 8.44 -0.93
CA GLY A 184 29.42 8.22 0.51
C GLY A 184 30.79 7.96 1.13
N SER A 185 30.89 8.12 2.44
CA SER A 185 32.13 8.00 3.21
C SER A 185 32.58 6.55 3.42
N ASN A 186 31.62 5.62 3.57
CA ASN A 186 31.86 4.20 3.76
C ASN A 186 31.77 3.36 2.47
N ASP A 187 32.12 3.91 1.30
CA ASP A 187 32.14 3.17 0.03
C ASP A 187 33.25 2.10 0.06
N LYS A 188 32.89 0.83 -0.14
CA LYS A 188 33.82 -0.31 -0.08
C LYS A 188 34.59 -0.58 -1.36
N VAL A 189 34.26 0.09 -2.46
CA VAL A 189 34.90 -0.08 -3.77
C VAL A 189 35.88 1.07 -4.05
N PHE A 190 35.43 2.30 -3.85
CA PHE A 190 36.19 3.53 -4.06
C PHE A 190 36.20 4.33 -2.76
N SER A 191 37.28 4.24 -2.00
CA SER A 191 37.36 4.87 -0.68
C SER A 191 37.13 6.39 -0.73
N GLU A 192 36.74 7.00 0.40
CA GLU A 192 36.54 8.45 0.49
C GLU A 192 37.72 9.29 -0.02
N PRO A 193 38.97 9.03 0.39
CA PRO A 193 40.14 9.71 -0.19
C PRO A 193 40.23 9.55 -1.71
N THR A 194 39.89 8.38 -2.24
CA THR A 194 39.95 8.06 -3.67
C THR A 194 38.94 8.91 -4.45
N TRP A 195 37.65 8.86 -4.10
CA TRP A 195 36.65 9.60 -4.87
C TRP A 195 36.75 11.11 -4.69
N ARG A 196 37.23 11.60 -3.52
CA ARG A 196 37.53 13.02 -3.32
C ARG A 196 38.62 13.48 -4.27
N THR A 197 39.71 12.72 -4.38
CA THR A 197 40.80 13.02 -5.32
C THR A 197 40.28 13.06 -6.76
N VAL A 198 39.44 12.10 -7.16
CA VAL A 198 38.83 12.07 -8.51
C VAL A 198 37.98 13.32 -8.78
N TYR A 199 37.11 13.70 -7.83
CA TYR A 199 36.28 14.92 -7.96
C TYR A 199 37.12 16.20 -8.03
N GLU A 200 38.13 16.32 -7.17
CA GLU A 200 39.05 17.46 -7.15
C GLU A 200 39.80 17.59 -8.47
N ARG A 201 40.29 16.48 -9.03
CA ARG A 201 40.98 16.49 -10.33
C ARG A 201 40.06 16.90 -11.49
N TYR A 202 38.82 16.41 -11.49
CA TYR A 202 37.83 16.78 -12.51
C TYR A 202 37.50 18.28 -12.47
N THR A 203 37.23 18.81 -11.27
CA THR A 203 36.83 20.21 -11.11
C THR A 203 38.01 21.18 -11.30
N ALA A 204 39.20 20.86 -10.81
CA ALA A 204 40.41 21.66 -11.04
C ALA A 204 40.80 21.75 -12.52
N ALA A 205 40.42 20.76 -13.33
CA ALA A 205 40.63 20.76 -14.78
C ALA A 205 39.57 21.55 -15.56
N GLY A 206 38.56 22.13 -14.89
CA GLY A 206 37.52 22.96 -15.50
C GLY A 206 36.14 22.32 -15.59
N GLY A 207 35.98 21.07 -15.16
CA GLY A 207 34.70 20.37 -15.21
C GLY A 207 33.68 20.94 -14.20
N ALA A 208 32.48 21.28 -14.67
CA ALA A 208 31.40 21.73 -13.80
C ALA A 208 30.70 20.53 -13.12
N ALA A 209 30.91 20.35 -11.81
CA ALA A 209 30.34 19.26 -11.03
C ALA A 209 29.81 19.69 -9.66
N GLU A 210 28.54 19.43 -9.37
CA GLU A 210 27.96 19.52 -8.03
C GLU A 210 28.25 18.23 -7.24
N LEU A 211 28.91 18.33 -6.09
CA LEU A 211 29.16 17.17 -5.21
C LEU A 211 28.09 17.06 -4.12
N VAL A 212 27.49 15.89 -4.03
CA VAL A 212 26.66 15.45 -2.90
C VAL A 212 27.42 14.36 -2.15
N ALA A 213 28.23 14.79 -1.19
CA ALA A 213 28.86 13.90 -0.22
C ALA A 213 27.85 13.62 0.91
N TYR A 214 27.30 12.41 0.96
CA TYR A 214 26.18 12.09 1.86
C TYR A 214 26.56 11.35 3.15
N GLY A 215 27.87 11.23 3.43
CA GLY A 215 28.38 10.52 4.60
C GLY A 215 28.17 9.01 4.49
N ASP A 216 28.00 8.34 5.63
CA ASP A 216 27.78 6.90 5.65
C ASP A 216 26.39 6.54 5.14
N PHE A 217 26.31 5.45 4.38
CA PHE A 217 25.03 4.88 3.96
C PHE A 217 25.03 3.37 4.22
N MET A 218 24.20 2.97 5.19
CA MET A 218 24.07 1.58 5.63
C MET A 218 25.44 0.91 5.83
N ASP A 219 25.59 -0.35 5.42
CA ASP A 219 26.85 -1.07 5.50
C ASP A 219 27.87 -0.68 4.40
N ASP A 220 27.40 -0.17 3.26
CA ASP A 220 28.24 0.15 2.10
C ASP A 220 27.55 1.15 1.19
N SER A 221 28.08 2.38 1.16
CA SER A 221 27.50 3.46 0.36
C SER A 221 27.59 3.25 -1.15
N HIS A 222 28.41 2.31 -1.63
CA HIS A 222 28.49 1.99 -3.06
C HIS A 222 27.14 1.49 -3.63
N ASN A 223 26.27 0.98 -2.75
CA ASN A 223 25.00 0.37 -3.11
C ASN A 223 23.81 1.34 -3.05
N LEU A 224 24.03 2.66 -2.95
CA LEU A 224 22.98 3.69 -2.79
C LEU A 224 21.74 3.49 -3.68
N LEU A 225 21.93 3.17 -4.96
CA LEU A 225 20.83 3.00 -5.92
C LEU A 225 20.08 1.66 -5.80
N GLY A 226 20.62 0.71 -5.03
CA GLY A 226 20.00 -0.58 -4.75
C GLY A 226 18.95 -0.54 -3.65
N PHE A 227 18.85 0.57 -2.91
CA PHE A 227 18.03 0.70 -1.71
C PHE A 227 17.07 1.90 -1.80
N PRO A 228 15.83 1.78 -1.30
CA PRO A 228 14.83 2.86 -1.31
C PRO A 228 15.24 4.09 -0.50
N GLU A 229 15.96 3.90 0.61
CA GLU A 229 16.45 4.97 1.48
C GLU A 229 17.39 5.92 0.72
N GLY A 230 18.07 5.41 -0.31
CA GLY A 230 18.88 6.23 -1.20
C GLY A 230 18.06 7.31 -1.90
N LEU A 231 16.80 7.03 -2.28
CA LEU A 231 15.94 7.98 -2.99
C LEU A 231 15.75 9.30 -2.22
N ALA A 232 15.65 9.23 -0.89
CA ALA A 232 15.52 10.42 -0.04
C ALA A 232 16.79 11.29 -0.03
N ILE A 233 17.96 10.70 -0.28
CA ILE A 233 19.25 11.39 -0.33
C ILE A 233 19.41 12.13 -1.66
N TRP A 234 19.17 11.43 -2.78
CA TRP A 234 19.51 11.97 -4.11
C TRP A 234 18.33 12.54 -4.88
N GLY A 235 17.08 12.12 -4.62
CA GLY A 235 15.92 12.48 -5.45
C GLY A 235 15.71 13.98 -5.60
N ALA A 236 15.57 14.70 -4.48
CA ALA A 236 15.38 16.16 -4.50
C ALA A 236 16.61 16.93 -5.06
N LYS A 237 17.81 16.35 -4.95
CA LYS A 237 19.03 16.94 -5.51
C LYS A 237 19.07 16.81 -7.03
N VAL A 238 18.69 15.65 -7.55
CA VAL A 238 18.53 15.45 -8.99
C VAL A 238 17.38 16.32 -9.52
N ASP A 239 16.28 16.50 -8.78
CA ASP A 239 15.21 17.43 -9.19
C ASP A 239 15.72 18.85 -9.37
N ALA A 240 16.47 19.36 -8.38
CA ALA A 240 17.05 20.68 -8.44
C ALA A 240 18.04 20.81 -9.61
N PHE A 241 18.85 19.77 -9.85
CA PHE A 241 19.80 19.73 -10.97
C PHE A 241 19.06 19.76 -12.32
N LEU A 242 18.06 18.91 -12.52
CA LEU A 242 17.24 18.87 -13.74
C LEU A 242 16.51 20.20 -13.97
N ALA A 243 15.99 20.82 -12.90
CA ALA A 243 15.34 22.12 -12.97
C ALA A 243 16.29 23.22 -13.46
N LYS A 244 17.53 23.27 -12.95
CA LYS A 244 18.57 24.22 -13.43
C LYS A 244 18.86 24.06 -14.93
N LEU A 245 18.73 22.86 -15.45
CA LEU A 245 18.95 22.54 -16.86
C LEU A 245 17.72 22.75 -17.76
N GLY A 246 16.59 23.22 -17.19
CA GLY A 246 15.33 23.39 -17.92
C GLY A 246 14.70 22.06 -18.34
N LEU A 247 15.00 20.98 -17.61
CA LEU A 247 14.51 19.64 -17.88
C LEU A 247 13.31 19.26 -16.99
N PRO A 248 12.48 18.28 -17.39
CA PRO A 248 11.43 17.76 -16.53
C PRO A 248 11.99 17.22 -15.21
N HIS A 249 11.43 17.69 -14.10
CA HIS A 249 11.89 17.38 -12.75
C HIS A 249 10.72 17.11 -11.79
N GLN A 250 9.53 17.61 -12.07
CA GLN A 250 8.35 17.33 -11.26
C GLN A 250 7.81 15.92 -11.54
N PRO A 251 7.29 15.21 -10.52
CA PRO A 251 6.65 13.92 -10.73
C PRO A 251 5.30 14.09 -11.47
N LEU A 252 5.30 13.82 -12.77
CA LEU A 252 4.11 13.79 -13.65
C LEU A 252 3.33 12.48 -13.53
N HIS A 253 4.01 11.41 -13.16
CA HIS A 253 3.49 10.05 -13.00
C HIS A 253 3.86 9.52 -11.61
N PRO A 254 3.25 10.06 -10.53
CA PRO A 254 3.56 9.66 -9.16
C PRO A 254 3.30 8.17 -8.90
N GLU A 255 2.50 7.49 -9.73
CA GLU A 255 2.26 6.05 -9.67
C GLU A 255 3.51 5.19 -9.92
N TYR A 256 4.59 5.76 -10.47
CA TYR A 256 5.89 5.08 -10.60
C TYR A 256 6.79 5.24 -9.37
N LEU A 257 6.43 6.11 -8.41
CA LEU A 257 7.17 6.22 -7.15
C LEU A 257 6.58 5.27 -6.09
N PRO A 258 7.35 4.91 -5.05
CA PRO A 258 6.84 4.06 -3.99
C PRO A 258 5.65 4.75 -3.30
N VAL A 259 4.67 3.96 -2.88
CA VAL A 259 3.55 4.50 -2.11
C VAL A 259 4.12 5.08 -0.81
N PRO A 260 3.85 6.35 -0.48
CA PRO A 260 4.32 6.92 0.78
C PRO A 260 3.79 6.10 1.95
N ALA A 261 4.70 5.71 2.85
CA ALA A 261 4.32 5.05 4.08
C ALA A 261 3.42 5.99 4.90
N PRO A 262 2.28 5.52 5.44
CA PRO A 262 1.52 6.32 6.40
C PRO A 262 2.38 6.62 7.64
N PRO A 263 2.11 7.71 8.36
CA PRO A 263 2.87 8.05 9.55
C PRO A 263 2.75 6.96 10.63
N PRO A 264 3.80 6.71 11.43
CA PRO A 264 3.73 5.81 12.57
C PRO A 264 2.64 6.24 13.54
N THR A 265 1.88 5.27 14.03
CA THR A 265 0.69 5.51 14.87
C THR A 265 0.95 5.26 16.34
N ARG A 266 2.09 4.65 16.68
CA ARG A 266 2.42 4.14 18.03
C ARG A 266 1.34 3.21 18.61
N TYR A 267 0.56 2.56 17.74
CA TYR A 267 -0.51 1.65 18.15
C TYR A 267 0.01 0.49 19.02
N ALA A 268 1.16 -0.08 18.67
CA ALA A 268 1.85 -1.11 19.43
C ALA A 268 3.35 -1.12 19.09
N ALA A 269 4.17 -1.81 19.89
CA ALA A 269 5.51 -2.20 19.46
C ALA A 269 5.41 -3.17 18.28
N ILE A 270 6.34 -3.09 17.31
CA ILE A 270 6.27 -3.93 16.11
C ILE A 270 6.47 -5.43 16.44
N GLU A 271 7.11 -5.74 17.55
CA GLU A 271 7.31 -7.11 18.04
C GLU A 271 6.09 -7.67 18.79
N ASP A 272 5.09 -6.83 19.11
CA ASP A 272 3.87 -7.25 19.81
C ASP A 272 2.90 -7.95 18.85
N ILE A 273 3.17 -9.22 18.61
CA ILE A 273 2.33 -10.11 17.78
C ILE A 273 0.89 -10.20 18.32
N GLY A 274 0.69 -10.01 19.63
CA GLY A 274 -0.62 -10.06 20.27
C GLY A 274 -1.49 -8.85 19.91
N ALA A 275 -0.88 -7.71 19.63
CA ALA A 275 -1.58 -6.49 19.22
C ALA A 275 -1.99 -6.48 17.75
N VAL A 276 -1.40 -7.34 16.91
CA VAL A 276 -1.76 -7.44 15.48
C VAL A 276 -3.17 -8.02 15.35
N PRO A 277 -4.11 -7.36 14.64
CA PRO A 277 -5.52 -7.77 14.60
C PRO A 277 -5.76 -8.96 13.66
N LEU A 278 -5.14 -10.09 13.97
CA LEU A 278 -5.16 -11.34 13.20
C LEU A 278 -6.14 -12.35 13.82
N THR A 279 -6.78 -13.15 12.96
CA THR A 279 -7.85 -14.07 13.36
C THR A 279 -7.38 -15.50 13.63
N ASN A 280 -6.18 -15.87 13.18
CA ASN A 280 -5.70 -17.24 13.19
C ASN A 280 -4.17 -17.30 13.40
N ASP A 281 -3.68 -18.46 13.83
CA ASP A 281 -2.25 -18.66 14.14
C ASP A 281 -1.36 -18.70 12.90
N LEU A 282 -1.90 -19.12 11.75
CA LEU A 282 -1.17 -19.12 10.48
C LEU A 282 -0.76 -17.70 10.08
N ASP A 283 -1.66 -16.73 10.20
CA ASP A 283 -1.36 -15.33 9.89
C ASP A 283 -0.45 -14.71 10.95
N ARG A 284 -0.55 -15.11 12.22
CA ARG A 284 0.44 -14.73 13.25
C ARG A 284 1.83 -15.26 12.90
N GLN A 285 1.94 -16.47 12.36
CA GLN A 285 3.21 -16.99 11.86
C GLN A 285 3.74 -16.16 10.69
N LYS A 286 2.91 -15.78 9.72
CA LYS A 286 3.32 -14.87 8.64
C LYS A 286 3.81 -13.53 9.15
N TYR A 287 3.24 -13.01 10.24
CA TYR A 287 3.75 -11.79 10.87
C TYR A 287 5.12 -12.00 11.51
N ARG A 288 5.37 -13.15 12.17
CA ARG A 288 6.72 -13.50 12.65
C ARG A 288 7.73 -13.58 11.52
N GLU A 289 7.35 -14.20 10.40
CA GLU A 289 8.18 -14.26 9.20
C GLU A 289 8.42 -12.87 8.61
N PHE A 290 7.43 -11.98 8.63
CA PHE A 290 7.57 -10.58 8.22
C PHE A 290 8.66 -9.85 9.03
N LEU A 291 8.71 -10.06 10.35
CA LEU A 291 9.70 -9.41 11.22
C LEU A 291 11.15 -9.81 10.90
N THR A 292 11.37 -10.93 10.20
CA THR A 292 12.71 -11.39 9.79
C THR A 292 13.06 -11.01 8.34
N GLN A 293 12.12 -10.42 7.58
CA GLN A 293 12.37 -10.06 6.18
C GLN A 293 13.28 -8.83 6.04
N SER A 294 14.00 -8.78 4.93
CA SER A 294 14.81 -7.64 4.51
C SER A 294 13.96 -6.40 4.23
N MET A 295 14.51 -5.22 4.52
CA MET A 295 13.94 -3.94 4.10
C MET A 295 14.06 -3.72 2.58
N PRO A 296 13.18 -2.91 1.97
CA PRO A 296 11.94 -2.41 2.55
C PRO A 296 10.91 -3.53 2.72
N ARG A 297 9.95 -3.40 3.62
CA ARG A 297 8.89 -4.41 3.85
C ARG A 297 7.56 -3.79 4.24
N ALA A 298 6.46 -4.47 3.92
CA ALA A 298 5.13 -4.03 4.32
C ALA A 298 4.26 -5.23 4.69
N PHE A 299 3.55 -5.10 5.81
CA PHE A 299 2.54 -6.05 6.25
C PHE A 299 1.17 -5.39 6.20
N LEU A 300 0.25 -6.00 5.48
CA LEU A 300 -1.10 -5.49 5.25
C LEU A 300 -2.15 -6.49 5.74
N ILE A 301 -3.24 -5.95 6.25
CA ILE A 301 -4.37 -6.71 6.77
C ILE A 301 -5.60 -6.37 5.92
N GLY A 302 -6.25 -7.39 5.38
CA GLY A 302 -7.46 -7.29 4.57
C GLY A 302 -8.73 -7.21 5.41
N GLU A 303 -9.78 -6.61 4.85
CA GLU A 303 -11.12 -6.53 5.49
C GLU A 303 -11.72 -7.92 5.78
N ASN A 304 -11.38 -8.92 4.96
CA ASN A 304 -11.79 -10.30 5.14
C ASN A 304 -10.97 -11.05 6.22
N GLY A 305 -10.03 -10.37 6.87
CA GLY A 305 -9.14 -10.95 7.89
C GLY A 305 -7.92 -11.70 7.34
N GLY A 306 -7.75 -11.74 6.01
CA GLY A 306 -6.52 -12.25 5.39
C GLY A 306 -5.37 -11.25 5.48
N VAL A 307 -4.16 -11.68 5.20
CA VAL A 307 -2.95 -10.83 5.25
C VAL A 307 -2.15 -10.88 3.96
N ALA A 308 -1.41 -9.81 3.70
CA ALA A 308 -0.37 -9.75 2.68
C ALA A 308 0.94 -9.28 3.32
N SER A 309 2.04 -9.95 3.00
CA SER A 309 3.39 -9.56 3.40
C SER A 309 4.23 -9.42 2.15
N MET A 310 4.93 -8.31 2.01
CA MET A 310 5.82 -8.01 0.89
C MET A 310 7.15 -7.51 1.46
N HIS A 311 8.26 -7.88 0.83
CA HIS A 311 9.57 -7.43 1.25
C HIS A 311 10.53 -7.34 0.06
N GLY A 312 11.57 -6.55 0.19
CA GLY A 312 12.51 -6.22 -0.88
C GLY A 312 11.86 -5.44 -2.03
N GLY A 313 12.67 -5.21 -3.06
CA GLY A 313 12.24 -4.47 -4.26
C GLY A 313 11.97 -2.99 -3.99
N PHE A 314 11.22 -2.36 -4.91
CA PHE A 314 11.05 -0.91 -4.96
C PHE A 314 9.93 -0.37 -4.06
N ASP A 315 8.79 -1.07 -4.01
CA ASP A 315 7.55 -0.59 -3.40
C ASP A 315 6.75 -1.77 -2.81
N PRO A 316 7.22 -2.39 -1.71
CA PRO A 316 6.52 -3.51 -1.09
C PRO A 316 5.12 -3.11 -0.59
N LEU A 317 4.94 -1.88 -0.11
CA LEU A 317 3.64 -1.37 0.31
C LEU A 317 2.66 -1.33 -0.86
N GLY A 318 2.99 -0.65 -1.96
CA GLY A 318 2.11 -0.61 -3.11
C GLY A 318 1.96 -1.96 -3.80
N ALA A 319 2.98 -2.82 -3.79
CA ALA A 319 2.86 -4.21 -4.26
C ALA A 319 1.82 -4.99 -3.44
N GLY A 320 1.83 -4.84 -2.12
CA GLY A 320 0.86 -5.43 -1.21
C GLY A 320 -0.56 -4.92 -1.46
N LEU A 321 -0.72 -3.60 -1.60
CA LEU A 321 -2.01 -2.97 -1.92
C LEU A 321 -2.56 -3.46 -3.28
N ARG A 322 -1.71 -3.54 -4.31
CA ARG A 322 -2.09 -4.08 -5.63
C ARG A 322 -2.46 -5.56 -5.56
N ALA A 323 -1.70 -6.37 -4.81
CA ALA A 323 -1.99 -7.80 -4.63
C ALA A 323 -3.34 -8.01 -3.94
N CYS A 324 -3.68 -7.20 -2.94
CA CYS A 324 -4.99 -7.22 -2.30
C CYS A 324 -6.11 -6.85 -3.28
N LYS A 325 -5.95 -5.74 -4.01
CA LYS A 325 -6.92 -5.30 -5.02
C LYS A 325 -7.17 -6.36 -6.09
N ASN A 326 -6.12 -7.02 -6.57
CA ASN A 326 -6.23 -8.10 -7.58
C ASN A 326 -6.98 -9.33 -7.04
N LYS A 327 -7.02 -9.52 -5.72
CA LYS A 327 -7.82 -10.56 -5.04
C LYS A 327 -9.22 -10.08 -4.65
N GLY A 328 -9.64 -8.88 -5.06
CA GLY A 328 -10.93 -8.30 -4.69
C GLY A 328 -11.05 -7.92 -3.21
N ALA A 329 -9.92 -7.75 -2.50
CA ALA A 329 -9.90 -7.37 -1.09
C ALA A 329 -9.36 -5.95 -0.92
N THR A 330 -9.99 -5.18 -0.05
CA THR A 330 -9.41 -3.95 0.48
C THR A 330 -8.46 -4.32 1.61
N CYS A 331 -7.23 -3.81 1.58
CA CYS A 331 -6.23 -4.02 2.62
C CYS A 331 -5.72 -2.70 3.17
N TYR A 332 -5.35 -2.72 4.43
CA TYR A 332 -4.80 -1.61 5.17
C TYR A 332 -3.40 -1.97 5.68
N PRO A 333 -2.41 -1.08 5.57
CA PRO A 333 -1.07 -1.33 6.09
C PRO A 333 -1.09 -1.35 7.62
N TYR A 334 -0.59 -2.42 8.21
CA TYR A 334 -0.35 -2.54 9.65
C TYR A 334 1.05 -2.08 10.02
N ALA A 335 2.05 -2.59 9.30
CA ALA A 335 3.44 -2.23 9.50
C ALA A 335 4.09 -1.92 8.14
N VAL A 336 4.91 -0.87 8.11
CA VAL A 336 5.80 -0.55 7.00
C VAL A 336 7.19 -0.40 7.59
N ASP A 337 8.12 -1.18 7.06
CA ASP A 337 9.48 -1.33 7.56
C ASP A 337 9.51 -1.72 9.04
N ASN A 338 9.99 -0.84 9.91
CA ASN A 338 10.08 -1.03 11.36
C ASN A 338 9.01 -0.27 12.14
N GLU A 339 8.04 0.32 11.44
CA GLU A 339 7.03 1.19 12.04
C GLU A 339 5.63 0.59 11.96
N VAL A 340 4.91 0.63 13.08
CA VAL A 340 3.47 0.33 13.11
C VAL A 340 2.69 1.55 12.66
N VAL A 341 2.09 1.44 11.46
CA VAL A 341 1.32 2.51 10.80
C VAL A 341 -0.19 2.29 10.91
N TRP A 342 -0.59 1.34 11.76
CA TRP A 342 -1.98 0.90 11.91
C TRP A 342 -2.88 1.95 12.55
N VAL A 343 -3.86 2.46 11.80
CA VAL A 343 -4.95 3.25 12.35
C VAL A 343 -6.12 2.31 12.64
N LYS A 344 -6.55 2.20 13.92
CA LYS A 344 -7.77 1.48 14.31
C LYS A 344 -8.97 2.14 13.65
N ARG A 345 -9.32 1.73 12.42
CA ARG A 345 -10.50 2.22 11.69
C ARG A 345 -11.51 1.11 11.54
N LEU A 346 -12.42 0.89 12.49
CA LEU A 346 -13.54 -0.01 12.23
C LEU A 346 -14.32 0.56 11.02
N PRO A 347 -14.35 -0.11 9.84
CA PRO A 347 -15.07 0.36 8.66
C PRO A 347 -16.56 0.53 8.98
N THR A 348 -17.09 -0.36 9.81
CA THR A 348 -18.42 -0.22 10.39
C THR A 348 -18.39 0.72 11.59
N GLN A 349 -19.18 1.80 11.52
CA GLN A 349 -19.38 2.70 12.65
C GLN A 349 -20.01 1.93 13.82
N VAL A 350 -19.27 1.84 14.94
CA VAL A 350 -19.79 1.22 16.17
C VAL A 350 -20.82 2.16 16.77
N PRO A 351 -22.05 1.70 17.06
CA PRO A 351 -23.02 2.52 17.76
C PRO A 351 -22.51 2.87 19.17
N PRO A 352 -22.81 4.06 19.70
CA PRO A 352 -22.35 4.45 21.03
C PRO A 352 -22.89 3.50 22.11
N PRO A 353 -22.16 3.32 23.22
CA PRO A 353 -22.66 2.58 24.38
C PRO A 353 -24.00 3.16 24.85
N THR A 354 -24.94 2.27 25.15
CA THR A 354 -26.32 2.65 25.53
C THR A 354 -26.59 2.49 27.02
N HIS A 355 -25.70 1.80 27.74
CA HIS A 355 -25.92 1.36 29.12
C HIS A 355 -27.24 0.61 29.34
N PHE A 356 -27.78 -0.03 28.29
CA PHE A 356 -29.05 -0.74 28.35
C PHE A 356 -29.08 -1.83 29.42
N ALA A 357 -27.97 -2.54 29.60
CA ALA A 357 -27.77 -3.55 30.63
C ALA A 357 -26.28 -3.76 30.94
N ALA A 358 -25.97 -4.43 32.05
CA ALA A 358 -24.62 -4.90 32.31
C ALA A 358 -24.25 -6.01 31.31
N LEU A 359 -23.02 -5.99 30.77
CA LEU A 359 -22.57 -6.95 29.76
C LEU A 359 -22.68 -8.40 30.25
N ASN A 360 -22.40 -8.66 31.52
CA ASN A 360 -22.46 -10.00 32.10
C ASN A 360 -23.89 -10.46 32.46
N ASP A 361 -24.91 -9.61 32.30
CA ASP A 361 -26.30 -9.99 32.49
C ASP A 361 -26.86 -10.66 31.23
N ALA A 362 -26.68 -11.98 31.14
CA ALA A 362 -27.19 -12.78 30.03
C ALA A 362 -28.73 -12.82 29.96
N ASN A 363 -29.43 -12.50 31.05
CA ASN A 363 -30.90 -12.47 31.08
C ASN A 363 -31.44 -11.16 30.49
N ALA A 364 -30.64 -10.11 30.48
CA ALA A 364 -31.01 -8.82 29.91
C ALA A 364 -30.91 -8.79 28.37
N VAL A 365 -30.26 -9.76 27.73
CA VAL A 365 -30.15 -9.82 26.27
C VAL A 365 -31.54 -10.05 25.67
N PRO A 366 -32.10 -9.07 24.96
CA PRO A 366 -33.48 -9.15 24.53
C PRO A 366 -33.61 -10.12 23.35
N TYR A 367 -34.78 -10.74 23.23
CA TYR A 367 -35.22 -11.37 21.98
C TYR A 367 -34.41 -12.59 21.51
N ILE A 368 -33.49 -13.12 22.31
CA ILE A 368 -32.74 -14.34 21.99
C ILE A 368 -33.43 -15.62 22.49
N ASN A 369 -33.31 -16.70 21.71
CA ASN A 369 -33.72 -18.05 22.09
C ASN A 369 -32.59 -18.79 22.86
N ASP A 370 -32.81 -20.06 23.22
CA ASP A 370 -31.81 -20.85 23.96
C ASP A 370 -30.48 -20.99 23.22
N GLN A 371 -30.52 -21.14 21.89
CA GLN A 371 -29.32 -21.17 21.06
C GLN A 371 -28.60 -19.82 21.10
N GLY A 372 -29.34 -18.71 20.97
CA GLY A 372 -28.80 -17.36 21.09
C GLY A 372 -28.17 -17.10 22.47
N ARG A 373 -28.77 -17.63 23.54
CA ARG A 373 -28.21 -17.58 24.91
C ARG A 373 -26.88 -18.30 25.00
N GLN A 374 -26.77 -19.50 24.44
CA GLN A 374 -25.50 -20.22 24.38
C GLN A 374 -24.44 -19.44 23.59
N THR A 375 -24.83 -18.85 22.45
CA THR A 375 -23.93 -18.00 21.66
C THR A 375 -23.49 -16.75 22.42
N TYR A 376 -24.35 -16.18 23.27
CA TYR A 376 -23.99 -15.05 24.14
C TYR A 376 -23.00 -15.45 25.23
N GLN A 377 -23.20 -16.61 25.87
CA GLN A 377 -22.24 -17.14 26.85
C GLN A 377 -20.85 -17.36 26.23
N GLN A 378 -20.81 -17.90 25.00
CA GLN A 378 -19.57 -18.01 24.23
C GLN A 378 -19.00 -16.64 23.86
N PHE A 379 -19.84 -15.65 23.58
CA PHE A 379 -19.38 -14.29 23.29
C PHE A 379 -18.61 -13.67 24.45
N LEU A 380 -19.09 -13.85 25.69
CA LEU A 380 -18.46 -13.30 26.89
C LEU A 380 -17.01 -13.79 27.11
N THR A 381 -16.65 -14.96 26.58
CA THR A 381 -15.30 -15.54 26.71
C THR A 381 -14.36 -15.20 25.55
N LYS A 382 -14.86 -14.58 24.47
CA LYS A 382 -14.06 -14.22 23.28
C LYS A 382 -13.09 -13.07 23.60
N GLN A 383 -11.89 -13.13 23.03
CA GLN A 383 -10.92 -12.02 23.05
C GLN A 383 -11.40 -10.84 22.20
N LEU A 384 -10.93 -9.64 22.52
CA LEU A 384 -11.16 -8.45 21.70
C LEU A 384 -10.33 -8.50 20.39
N PRO A 385 -10.80 -7.84 19.30
CA PRO A 385 -12.12 -7.23 19.18
C PRO A 385 -13.22 -8.28 18.93
N ARG A 386 -14.45 -8.01 19.38
CA ARG A 386 -15.58 -8.95 19.28
C ARG A 386 -16.92 -8.24 19.06
N ALA A 387 -17.88 -8.92 18.45
CA ALA A 387 -19.23 -8.37 18.29
C ALA A 387 -20.29 -9.45 18.44
N PHE A 388 -21.42 -9.09 19.06
CA PHE A 388 -22.59 -9.94 19.21
C PHE A 388 -23.80 -9.28 18.57
N LEU A 389 -24.48 -10.02 17.71
CA LEU A 389 -25.62 -9.56 16.95
C LEU A 389 -26.83 -10.47 17.18
N ILE A 390 -28.01 -9.87 17.25
CA ILE A 390 -29.29 -10.54 17.46
C ILE A 390 -30.06 -10.52 16.15
N ALA A 391 -30.55 -11.67 15.70
CA ALA A 391 -31.43 -11.79 14.54
C ALA A 391 -32.91 -11.74 14.96
N GLY A 392 -33.79 -11.35 14.03
CA GLY A 392 -35.23 -11.24 14.30
C GLY A 392 -35.95 -12.56 14.66
N ASP A 393 -35.36 -13.72 14.35
CA ASP A 393 -35.88 -15.04 14.74
C ASP A 393 -35.39 -15.51 16.13
N GLY A 394 -34.64 -14.66 16.82
CA GLY A 394 -34.03 -14.91 18.12
C GLY A 394 -32.78 -15.77 18.11
N THR A 395 -32.27 -16.14 16.92
CA THR A 395 -30.88 -16.62 16.81
C THR A 395 -29.91 -15.45 16.96
N ALA A 396 -28.63 -15.77 17.19
CA ALA A 396 -27.59 -14.76 17.34
C ALA A 396 -26.31 -15.15 16.60
N ALA A 397 -25.51 -14.14 16.27
CA ALA A 397 -24.19 -14.29 15.68
C ALA A 397 -23.14 -13.68 16.62
N SER A 398 -21.97 -14.34 16.72
CA SER A 398 -20.86 -13.89 17.57
C SER A 398 -19.54 -13.96 16.81
N MET A 399 -18.94 -12.79 16.59
CA MET A 399 -17.69 -12.62 15.86
C MET A 399 -16.54 -12.32 16.81
N GLN A 400 -15.35 -12.86 16.51
CA GLN A 400 -14.11 -12.62 17.23
C GLN A 400 -12.97 -12.28 16.28
N GLY A 401 -12.07 -11.43 16.74
CA GLY A 401 -10.80 -11.12 16.09
C GLY A 401 -10.99 -10.33 14.80
N GLY A 402 -9.90 -10.20 14.06
CA GLY A 402 -9.88 -9.46 12.81
C GLY A 402 -10.11 -7.97 13.02
N PHE A 403 -10.25 -7.25 11.92
CA PHE A 403 -10.36 -5.79 11.96
C PHE A 403 -11.77 -5.30 12.29
N ASP A 404 -12.80 -5.89 11.68
CA ASP A 404 -14.19 -5.46 11.81
C ASP A 404 -15.12 -6.63 12.15
N PRO A 405 -15.12 -7.11 13.42
CA PRO A 405 -16.02 -8.18 13.82
C PRO A 405 -17.50 -7.80 13.68
N LEU A 406 -17.85 -6.51 13.83
CA LEU A 406 -19.21 -6.02 13.68
C LEU A 406 -19.67 -6.10 12.21
N GLY A 407 -18.89 -5.52 11.28
CA GLY A 407 -19.18 -5.54 9.86
C GLY A 407 -19.23 -6.95 9.29
N ARG A 408 -18.31 -7.83 9.69
CA ARG A 408 -18.36 -9.26 9.34
C ARG A 408 -19.63 -9.92 9.85
N GLY A 409 -20.03 -9.63 11.08
CA GLY A 409 -21.28 -10.12 11.67
C GLY A 409 -22.50 -9.72 10.86
N LEU A 410 -22.61 -8.44 10.50
CA LEU A 410 -23.69 -7.90 9.68
C LEU A 410 -23.70 -8.54 8.27
N ALA A 411 -22.53 -8.72 7.66
CA ALA A 411 -22.41 -9.33 6.35
C ALA A 411 -22.83 -10.81 6.35
N GLU A 412 -22.42 -11.59 7.35
CA GLU A 412 -22.84 -13.00 7.48
C GLU A 412 -24.35 -13.11 7.69
N CYS A 413 -24.94 -12.27 8.54
CA CYS A 413 -26.39 -12.21 8.69
C CYS A 413 -27.12 -11.94 7.37
N LYS A 414 -26.63 -10.96 6.59
CA LYS A 414 -27.18 -10.64 5.27
C LYS A 414 -27.08 -11.84 4.30
N LYS A 415 -25.98 -12.59 4.31
CA LYS A 415 -25.79 -13.78 3.45
C LYS A 415 -26.84 -14.87 3.72
N VAL A 416 -27.23 -15.05 4.99
CA VAL A 416 -28.25 -16.02 5.38
C VAL A 416 -29.67 -15.44 5.39
N GLY A 417 -29.87 -14.26 4.77
CA GLY A 417 -31.18 -13.61 4.67
C GLY A 417 -31.74 -13.07 5.99
N LYS A 418 -30.89 -12.92 7.02
CA LYS A 418 -31.28 -12.39 8.33
C LYS A 418 -30.97 -10.91 8.43
N ASN A 419 -31.94 -10.14 8.89
CA ASN A 419 -31.67 -8.80 9.40
C ASN A 419 -31.16 -8.96 10.84
N CYS A 420 -29.95 -8.48 11.13
CA CYS A 420 -29.35 -8.58 12.46
C CYS A 420 -29.04 -7.21 13.00
N ARG A 421 -29.19 -7.04 14.32
CA ARG A 421 -28.87 -5.79 15.02
C ARG A 421 -27.78 -6.04 16.06
N PRO A 422 -26.80 -5.13 16.21
CA PRO A 422 -25.76 -5.27 17.21
C PRO A 422 -26.34 -5.07 18.61
N TYR A 423 -25.98 -5.96 19.52
CA TYR A 423 -26.30 -5.83 20.95
C TYR A 423 -25.07 -5.48 21.77
N ALA A 424 -23.93 -6.10 21.50
CA ALA A 424 -22.67 -5.79 22.17
C ALA A 424 -21.52 -5.72 21.17
N VAL A 425 -20.64 -4.75 21.38
CA VAL A 425 -19.37 -4.61 20.64
C VAL A 425 -18.27 -4.44 21.68
N ASP A 426 -17.23 -5.26 21.58
CA ASP A 426 -16.17 -5.39 22.56
C ASP A 426 -16.70 -5.62 23.98
N ASN A 427 -16.65 -4.60 24.83
CA ASN A 427 -17.12 -4.65 26.21
C ASN A 427 -18.35 -3.77 26.48
N ASP A 428 -18.92 -3.17 25.43
CA ASP A 428 -20.02 -2.22 25.54
C ASP A 428 -21.32 -2.83 25.01
N VAL A 429 -22.40 -2.64 25.77
CA VAL A 429 -23.76 -2.89 25.28
C VAL A 429 -24.21 -1.68 24.46
N VAL A 430 -24.45 -1.93 23.17
CA VAL A 430 -24.81 -0.92 22.16
C VAL A 430 -26.28 -1.02 21.72
N TRP A 431 -27.07 -1.85 22.41
CA TRP A 431 -28.46 -2.11 22.06
C TRP A 431 -29.38 -0.92 22.29
N VAL A 432 -30.00 -0.43 21.21
CA VAL A 432 -31.05 0.59 21.29
C VAL A 432 -32.42 -0.08 21.19
N LYS A 433 -33.22 0.03 22.26
CA LYS A 433 -34.64 -0.40 22.25
C LYS A 433 -35.36 0.32 21.09
N PRO A 434 -36.15 -0.38 20.25
CA PRO A 434 -36.83 0.25 19.12
C PRO A 434 -37.65 1.48 19.55
N ALA A 435 -37.37 2.64 18.94
CA ALA A 435 -37.90 3.95 19.36
C ALA A 435 -39.42 4.13 19.15
N GLN A 436 -40.08 3.18 18.47
CA GLN A 436 -41.50 3.25 18.17
C GLN A 436 -42.40 2.69 19.28
N THR A 437 -41.84 2.08 20.33
CA THR A 437 -42.64 1.58 21.45
C THR A 437 -43.14 2.77 22.30
N PRO A 438 -44.46 3.02 22.37
CA PRO A 438 -44.97 4.07 23.26
C PRO A 438 -44.61 3.73 24.72
N PRO A 439 -44.45 4.73 25.59
CA PRO A 439 -44.14 4.47 27.00
C PRO A 439 -45.26 3.66 27.66
N PRO A 440 -44.95 2.83 28.67
CA PRO A 440 -45.97 2.21 29.50
C PRO A 440 -46.90 3.25 30.10
N THR A 441 -48.19 2.95 30.12
CA THR A 441 -49.24 3.89 30.53
C THR A 441 -49.88 3.52 31.87
N HIS A 442 -49.51 2.35 32.42
CA HIS A 442 -50.13 1.74 33.60
C HIS A 442 -51.67 1.70 33.54
N PHE A 443 -52.25 1.69 32.32
CA PHE A 443 -53.69 1.74 32.10
C PHE A 443 -54.41 0.52 32.70
N ALA A 444 -53.79 -0.66 32.61
CA ALA A 444 -54.24 -1.91 33.20
C ALA A 444 -53.05 -2.85 33.39
N THR A 445 -53.23 -3.94 34.16
CA THR A 445 -52.27 -5.05 34.12
C THR A 445 -52.33 -5.75 32.77
N LEU A 446 -51.21 -6.33 32.33
CA LEU A 446 -51.13 -6.99 31.03
C LEU A 446 -52.14 -8.13 30.90
N GLU A 447 -52.43 -8.83 32.00
CA GLU A 447 -53.31 -10.00 32.06
C GLU A 447 -54.81 -9.63 32.09
N ASP A 448 -55.17 -8.38 32.38
CA ASP A 448 -56.56 -7.95 32.47
C ASP A 448 -57.20 -7.80 31.08
N THR A 449 -57.74 -8.93 30.59
CA THR A 449 -58.46 -8.98 29.32
C THR A 449 -59.78 -8.19 29.32
N THR A 450 -60.31 -7.84 30.49
CA THR A 450 -61.58 -7.10 30.60
C THR A 450 -61.39 -5.59 30.43
N ALA A 451 -60.20 -5.08 30.74
CA ALA A 451 -59.83 -3.67 30.59
C ALA A 451 -59.57 -3.25 29.13
N ILE A 452 -59.37 -4.20 28.21
CA ILE A 452 -59.04 -3.89 26.81
C ILE A 452 -60.25 -3.26 26.10
N PRO A 453 -60.12 -2.01 25.59
CA PRO A 453 -61.22 -1.33 24.91
C PRO A 453 -61.66 -2.05 23.63
N TYR A 454 -62.95 -1.88 23.27
CA TYR A 454 -63.57 -2.28 22.00
C TYR A 454 -63.62 -3.79 21.71
N LEU A 455 -62.84 -4.63 22.40
CA LEU A 455 -62.79 -6.07 22.13
C LEU A 455 -64.09 -6.79 22.54
N SER A 456 -64.59 -7.61 21.62
CA SER A 456 -65.62 -8.62 21.90
C SER A 456 -65.07 -9.77 22.75
N THR A 457 -65.96 -10.64 23.25
CA THR A 457 -65.58 -11.87 23.98
C THR A 457 -64.63 -12.75 23.16
N THR A 458 -64.92 -12.96 21.87
CA THR A 458 -64.06 -13.74 20.96
C THR A 458 -62.71 -13.06 20.71
N ALA A 459 -62.67 -11.72 20.63
CA ALA A 459 -61.43 -10.98 20.41
C ALA A 459 -60.51 -11.02 21.66
N ARG A 460 -61.09 -11.09 22.86
CA ARG A 460 -60.34 -11.34 24.11
C ARG A 460 -59.66 -12.71 24.13
N ASP A 461 -60.23 -13.74 23.52
CA ASP A 461 -59.56 -15.04 23.34
C ASP A 461 -58.29 -14.88 22.48
N GLY A 462 -58.34 -14.02 21.47
CA GLY A 462 -57.19 -13.63 20.66
C GLY A 462 -56.08 -12.98 21.49
N TYR A 463 -56.44 -12.07 22.40
CA TYR A 463 -55.48 -11.48 23.33
C TYR A 463 -54.86 -12.50 24.29
N ARG A 464 -55.62 -13.49 24.79
CA ARG A 464 -55.03 -14.58 25.60
C ARG A 464 -53.99 -15.39 24.83
N LYS A 465 -54.20 -15.60 23.52
CA LYS A 465 -53.18 -16.22 22.65
C LYS A 465 -51.95 -15.32 22.51
N PHE A 466 -52.15 -14.00 22.39
CA PHE A 466 -51.05 -13.02 22.38
C PHE A 466 -50.18 -13.11 23.65
N LEU A 467 -50.77 -13.28 24.83
CA LEU A 467 -50.03 -13.43 26.09
C LEU A 467 -49.11 -14.67 26.12
N ALA A 468 -49.36 -15.67 25.28
CA ALA A 468 -48.52 -16.85 25.14
C ALA A 468 -47.43 -16.71 24.04
N LEU A 469 -47.45 -15.63 23.25
CA LEU A 469 -46.46 -15.41 22.20
C LEU A 469 -45.09 -15.08 22.78
N LYS A 470 -44.03 -15.53 22.10
CA LYS A 470 -42.65 -15.18 22.45
C LYS A 470 -42.37 -13.71 22.15
N LYS A 471 -41.56 -13.07 22.98
CA LYS A 471 -41.03 -11.72 22.72
C LYS A 471 -39.99 -11.74 21.59
N PRO A 472 -39.85 -10.65 20.82
CA PRO A 472 -40.62 -9.41 20.92
C PRO A 472 -42.04 -9.61 20.39
N ARG A 473 -43.04 -8.98 21.01
CA ARG A 473 -44.46 -9.11 20.62
C ARG A 473 -45.22 -7.80 20.74
N ALA A 474 -46.28 -7.63 19.96
CA ALA A 474 -47.16 -6.48 20.08
C ALA A 474 -48.62 -6.84 19.78
N PHE A 475 -49.53 -6.11 20.42
CA PHE A 475 -50.96 -6.22 20.23
C PHE A 475 -51.55 -4.84 19.93
N THR A 476 -52.37 -4.78 18.89
CA THR A 476 -53.01 -3.55 18.40
C THR A 476 -54.52 -3.75 18.34
N ILE A 477 -55.26 -2.69 18.60
CA ILE A 477 -56.73 -2.67 18.61
C ILE A 477 -57.26 -1.49 17.80
N ALA A 478 -58.46 -1.63 17.26
CA ALA A 478 -59.19 -0.61 16.53
C ALA A 478 -60.55 -0.32 17.20
N PRO A 479 -61.14 0.89 17.02
CA PRO A 479 -62.40 1.28 17.66
C PRO A 479 -63.62 0.42 17.25
N ASP A 480 -63.57 -0.22 16.08
CA ASP A 480 -64.60 -1.14 15.58
C ASP A 480 -64.53 -2.54 16.21
N GLY A 481 -63.62 -2.75 17.15
CA GLY A 481 -63.37 -4.04 17.81
C GLY A 481 -62.38 -4.94 17.05
N GLY A 482 -61.84 -4.46 15.93
CA GLY A 482 -60.74 -5.11 15.20
C GLY A 482 -59.45 -5.16 16.02
N TRP A 483 -58.60 -6.14 15.74
CA TRP A 483 -57.31 -6.30 16.41
C TRP A 483 -56.32 -7.06 15.54
N SER A 484 -55.04 -6.88 15.83
CA SER A 484 -53.95 -7.70 15.28
C SER A 484 -52.85 -7.91 16.31
N ALA A 485 -52.20 -9.06 16.24
CA ALA A 485 -51.07 -9.40 17.08
C ALA A 485 -49.90 -9.85 16.20
N SER A 486 -48.69 -9.48 16.58
CA SER A 486 -47.47 -9.95 15.95
C SER A 486 -46.44 -10.35 17.01
N ALA A 487 -45.60 -11.32 16.67
CA ALA A 487 -44.52 -11.79 17.52
C ALA A 487 -43.32 -12.25 16.68
N GLY A 488 -42.13 -12.11 17.25
CA GLY A 488 -40.86 -12.26 16.53
C GLY A 488 -40.52 -11.03 15.68
N GLY A 489 -39.37 -11.09 15.01
CA GLY A 489 -38.85 -9.97 14.22
C GLY A 489 -38.24 -8.85 15.08
N HIS A 490 -37.81 -7.76 14.43
CA HIS A 490 -37.27 -6.59 15.15
C HIS A 490 -38.31 -5.50 15.44
N GLU A 491 -39.47 -5.57 14.77
CA GLU A 491 -40.50 -4.52 14.78
C GLU A 491 -41.92 -5.12 14.86
N PRO A 492 -42.23 -5.99 15.85
CA PRO A 492 -43.56 -6.61 15.92
C PRO A 492 -44.68 -5.58 16.08
N LEU A 493 -44.40 -4.41 16.67
CA LEU A 493 -45.37 -3.33 16.77
C LEU A 493 -45.80 -2.80 15.41
N GLN A 494 -44.85 -2.48 14.53
CA GLN A 494 -45.17 -1.99 13.19
C GLN A 494 -45.90 -3.06 12.39
N THR A 495 -45.45 -4.31 12.45
CA THR A 495 -46.14 -5.44 11.81
C THR A 495 -47.59 -5.59 12.30
N ALA A 496 -47.83 -5.51 13.62
CA ALA A 496 -49.19 -5.59 14.15
C ALA A 496 -50.07 -4.42 13.68
N LEU A 497 -49.53 -3.20 13.65
CA LEU A 497 -50.24 -2.02 13.16
C LEU A 497 -50.59 -2.15 11.68
N ASP A 498 -49.65 -2.56 10.84
CA ASP A 498 -49.85 -2.73 9.40
C ASP A 498 -50.89 -3.82 9.11
N GLU A 499 -50.81 -4.96 9.80
CA GLU A 499 -51.80 -6.04 9.66
C GLU A 499 -53.19 -5.61 10.12
N CYS A 500 -53.30 -4.85 11.22
CA CYS A 500 -54.58 -4.28 11.66
C CYS A 500 -55.15 -3.31 10.62
N ALA A 501 -54.30 -2.43 10.07
CA ALA A 501 -54.69 -1.39 9.12
C ALA A 501 -55.19 -1.93 7.77
N LYS A 502 -54.91 -3.20 7.45
CA LYS A 502 -55.46 -3.85 6.24
C LYS A 502 -56.97 -4.03 6.29
N ALA A 503 -57.56 -4.17 7.48
CA ALA A 503 -58.98 -4.47 7.66
C ALA A 503 -59.72 -3.43 8.52
N HIS A 504 -59.00 -2.62 9.30
CA HIS A 504 -59.57 -1.72 10.30
C HIS A 504 -59.00 -0.31 10.21
N ARG A 505 -59.77 0.69 10.66
CA ARG A 505 -59.32 2.09 10.75
C ARG A 505 -58.89 2.42 12.17
N ASP A 506 -58.00 3.40 12.31
CA ASP A 506 -57.53 3.95 13.59
C ASP A 506 -56.92 2.89 14.54
N CYS A 507 -56.20 1.92 13.96
CA CYS A 507 -55.45 0.92 14.71
C CYS A 507 -54.40 1.58 15.61
N ARG A 508 -54.41 1.22 16.89
CA ARG A 508 -53.52 1.77 17.92
C ARG A 508 -52.91 0.65 18.77
N PRO A 509 -51.67 0.85 19.26
CA PRO A 509 -51.03 -0.12 20.13
C PRO A 509 -51.72 -0.20 21.49
N TYR A 510 -52.02 -1.42 21.93
CA TYR A 510 -52.50 -1.69 23.27
C TYR A 510 -51.38 -2.21 24.17
N ALA A 511 -50.65 -3.22 23.71
CA ALA A 511 -49.56 -3.85 24.47
C ALA A 511 -48.33 -4.07 23.59
N VAL A 512 -47.15 -3.88 24.18
CA VAL A 512 -45.85 -4.21 23.57
C VAL A 512 -45.01 -4.96 24.60
N ASP A 513 -44.56 -6.15 24.23
CA ASP A 513 -43.91 -7.11 25.11
C ASP A 513 -44.75 -7.42 26.36
N ASP A 514 -44.35 -6.87 27.52
CA ASP A 514 -45.04 -7.05 28.80
C ASP A 514 -45.69 -5.76 29.31
N GLU A 515 -45.71 -4.71 28.49
CA GLU A 515 -46.15 -3.39 28.91
C GLU A 515 -47.46 -3.03 28.20
N VAL A 516 -48.42 -2.53 28.99
CA VAL A 516 -49.62 -1.87 28.44
C VAL A 516 -49.25 -0.44 28.08
N VAL A 517 -49.33 -0.13 26.79
CA VAL A 517 -48.97 1.17 26.21
C VAL A 517 -50.19 2.00 25.78
N TRP A 518 -51.39 1.53 26.14
CA TRP A 518 -52.65 2.14 25.77
C TRP A 518 -52.94 3.45 26.51
N SER A 519 -53.17 4.53 25.76
CA SER A 519 -53.62 5.82 26.33
C SER A 519 -55.04 6.16 25.89
N LYS A 520 -55.90 6.51 26.86
CA LYS A 520 -57.15 7.23 26.60
C LYS A 520 -56.76 8.61 26.06
N ARG A 521 -56.80 8.79 24.74
CA ARG A 521 -56.76 10.12 24.14
C ARG A 521 -58.17 10.63 24.01
#